data_AF-A0A1S3WPH2-F1
#
_entry.id   AF-A0A1S3WPH2-F1
#
_cell.length_a   1.000
_cell.length_b   1.000
_cell.length_c   1.000
_cell.angle_alpha   90.00
_cell.angle_beta   90.00
_cell.angle_gamma   90.00
#
_symmetry.space_group_name_H-M   'P 1'
#
loop_
_entity.id
_entity.type
_entity.pdbx_description
1 polymer ?
#
loop_
_entity_poly.entity_id
_entity_poly.type
_entity_poly.pdbx_seq_one_letter_code
_entity_poly.pdbx_strand_id
1 'polypeptide(L)'
;MALRRSFSALRLCTSRLAPLSTAPEAREQPTPGPGVGLDGGAKKVARPPLPTVNFDNTQEAYRSRRSWELARNLLVLRLCASPALLARHEQLLHLARKLLGQRLFDKLMKLTFYGQFVAGEDQEAIRPLIRHNKAFGVGCILDYGVEEDLTPQEEECKEMNRSSSWAVEREGSGSAKREKQSQAHPDHRRDGVLSTHTYLYASEAKCDSNLETQLQSIEASGAASDDSFLAIKLTALGRPQFLLQLSGVLTKWKRFFHQIAAEQGMARLAALDKRLEVAALQESVVKMGLASREQAKSCFTQETLGVSSTLDLLDWCRIIDNRTELSKHLVVPNMKTGLLEPLLSQFTEEEERQMTRILQRLDILAKKGMETGVRLMVDAEQTYFQPAISHLALEMQRKFNVDKPLVFNTYQCYLKEAYDNVTLDLERAHREGWCFGAKLVRGAYMAQERARAAEMGYEDPINPTYEATNVMYHRCLNYVLEKLTHNTKAEVMVASHNEDTVRFTLRR
;
A
#
# COMPACT_ATOMS: atom_id res chain seq x y z
N MET A 1 -32.90 16.93 45.23
CA MET A 1 -31.70 17.41 45.94
C MET A 1 -30.44 16.74 45.39
N ALA A 2 -29.87 17.26 44.30
CA ALA A 2 -28.47 17.01 43.87
C ALA A 2 -28.21 17.75 42.55
N LEU A 3 -28.22 19.08 42.61
CA LEU A 3 -27.81 19.98 41.51
C LEU A 3 -27.22 21.22 42.16
N ARG A 4 -25.99 21.11 42.68
CA ARG A 4 -25.18 22.22 43.23
C ARG A 4 -23.77 21.79 43.66
N ARG A 5 -22.99 21.12 42.80
CA ARG A 5 -21.53 20.92 43.01
C ARG A 5 -20.77 20.79 41.69
N SER A 6 -20.70 21.86 40.90
CA SER A 6 -19.72 21.95 39.78
C SER A 6 -19.24 23.38 39.47
N PHE A 7 -19.45 24.35 40.37
CA PHE A 7 -18.94 25.72 40.22
C PHE A 7 -18.02 26.07 41.39
N SER A 8 -16.81 25.50 41.44
CA SER A 8 -15.77 25.91 42.41
C SER A 8 -14.33 25.48 42.02
N ALA A 9 -14.00 25.43 40.74
CA ALA A 9 -12.61 25.23 40.30
C ALA A 9 -12.16 26.22 39.20
N LEU A 10 -12.94 27.28 38.98
CA LEU A 10 -12.65 28.39 38.08
C LEU A 10 -12.45 29.66 38.92
N ARG A 11 -11.32 29.74 39.62
CA ARG A 11 -10.70 30.97 40.16
C ARG A 11 -9.50 30.55 41.00
N LEU A 12 -8.32 30.55 40.39
CA LEU A 12 -7.00 30.84 40.98
C LEU A 12 -5.91 30.38 40.00
N CYS A 13 -5.61 31.24 39.02
CA CYS A 13 -4.28 31.43 38.41
C CYS A 13 -4.44 32.48 37.30
N THR A 14 -4.59 33.74 37.70
CA THR A 14 -4.24 34.87 36.82
C THR A 14 -2.71 34.97 36.83
N SER A 15 -2.04 34.11 36.05
CA SER A 15 -0.66 34.33 35.63
C SER A 15 -0.69 34.89 34.21
N ARG A 16 0.09 35.95 34.00
CA ARG A 16 0.14 36.75 32.78
C ARG A 16 0.26 35.87 31.54
N LEU A 17 -0.69 35.99 30.60
CA LEU A 17 -0.55 35.45 29.25
C LEU A 17 0.64 36.15 28.60
N ALA A 18 1.79 35.47 28.55
CA ALA A 18 2.88 35.86 27.67
C ALA A 18 2.42 35.62 26.21
N PRO A 19 2.70 36.53 25.26
CA PRO A 19 2.40 36.28 23.87
C PRO A 19 3.23 35.07 23.41
N LEU A 20 2.55 34.00 22.97
CA LEU A 20 3.18 32.85 22.35
C LEU A 20 3.78 33.31 21.02
N SER A 21 5.12 33.36 20.96
CA SER A 21 5.88 33.69 19.76
C SER A 21 5.55 32.70 18.64
N THR A 22 5.08 33.20 17.50
CA THR A 22 4.72 32.42 16.30
C THR A 22 5.84 32.36 15.26
N ALA A 23 7.05 32.81 15.60
CA ALA A 23 8.21 32.78 14.71
C ALA A 23 9.18 31.65 15.12
N PRO A 24 9.79 30.93 14.16
CA PRO A 24 10.80 29.93 14.47
C PRO A 24 12.04 30.61 15.06
N GLU A 25 12.51 30.15 16.22
CA GLU A 25 13.90 30.41 16.62
C GLU A 25 14.81 29.66 15.65
N ALA A 26 15.73 30.38 15.02
CA ALA A 26 16.71 29.82 14.12
C ALA A 26 17.54 28.77 14.85
N ARG A 27 17.54 27.54 14.35
CA ARG A 27 18.49 26.51 14.80
C ARG A 27 19.87 26.97 14.36
N GLU A 28 20.74 27.32 15.31
CA GLU A 28 22.14 27.65 14.99
C GLU A 28 22.77 26.47 14.25
N GLN A 29 23.19 26.72 13.00
CA GLN A 29 24.03 25.79 12.26
C GLN A 29 25.44 25.85 12.87
N PRO A 30 26.09 24.71 13.17
CA PRO A 30 27.46 24.73 13.64
C PRO A 30 28.37 25.22 12.50
N THR A 31 29.10 26.30 12.77
CA THR A 31 30.14 26.82 11.88
C THR A 31 31.28 25.81 11.73
N PRO A 32 31.87 25.65 10.53
CA PRO A 32 33.01 24.77 10.36
C PRO A 32 34.27 25.43 10.96
N GLY A 33 34.79 24.86 12.04
CA GLY A 33 36.12 25.21 12.58
C GLY A 33 37.24 24.75 11.64
N PRO A 34 38.41 25.43 11.66
CA PRO A 34 39.49 25.15 10.71
C PRO A 34 40.19 23.82 11.03
N GLY A 35 40.55 23.11 9.96
CA GLY A 35 41.13 21.77 10.03
C GLY A 35 42.54 21.72 10.61
N VAL A 36 42.85 20.62 11.30
CA VAL A 36 44.20 20.14 11.59
C VAL A 36 44.19 18.60 11.66
N GLY A 37 45.11 17.98 10.91
CA GLY A 37 45.89 16.83 11.39
C GLY A 37 45.35 15.42 11.10
N LEU A 38 45.97 14.77 10.13
CA LEU A 38 46.02 13.31 9.97
C LEU A 38 46.69 12.69 11.21
N ASP A 39 45.99 11.79 11.92
CA ASP A 39 46.65 10.63 12.51
C ASP A 39 45.68 9.46 12.78
N GLY A 40 46.20 8.25 12.56
CA GLY A 40 45.45 7.01 12.47
C GLY A 40 44.91 6.48 13.81
N GLY A 41 43.65 6.05 13.78
CA GLY A 41 43.02 5.27 14.84
C GLY A 41 41.54 5.14 14.57
N ALA A 42 41.07 3.92 14.27
CA ALA A 42 39.65 3.62 14.07
C ALA A 42 38.87 3.79 15.39
N LYS A 43 38.60 5.05 15.76
CA LYS A 43 37.61 5.38 16.78
C LYS A 43 36.24 5.10 16.17
N LYS A 44 35.54 4.10 16.73
CA LYS A 44 34.09 3.95 16.58
C LYS A 44 33.48 5.32 16.85
N VAL A 45 33.03 6.01 15.80
CA VAL A 45 32.35 7.30 15.92
C VAL A 45 31.11 7.02 16.77
N ALA A 46 31.11 7.51 18.00
CA ALA A 46 29.97 7.37 18.90
C ALA A 46 28.78 8.03 18.20
N ARG A 47 27.73 7.25 17.92
CA ARG A 47 26.49 7.79 17.36
C ARG A 47 26.02 8.93 18.27
N PRO A 48 25.64 10.10 17.72
CA PRO A 48 25.11 11.18 18.54
C PRO A 48 23.93 10.64 19.37
N PRO A 49 23.76 11.09 20.63
CA PRO A 49 22.67 10.62 21.46
C PRO A 49 21.35 10.84 20.74
N LEU A 50 20.54 9.78 20.67
CA LEU A 50 19.22 9.83 20.06
C LEU A 50 18.42 10.98 20.69
N PRO A 51 17.74 11.82 19.89
CA PRO A 51 16.90 12.86 20.45
C PRO A 51 15.85 12.20 21.34
N THR A 52 15.83 12.58 22.62
CA THR A 52 14.84 12.07 23.56
C THR A 52 13.49 12.68 23.21
N VAL A 53 12.66 11.94 22.48
CA VAL A 53 11.31 12.38 22.11
C VAL A 53 10.40 12.25 23.33
N ASN A 54 9.92 13.39 23.84
CA ASN A 54 8.94 13.43 24.92
C ASN A 54 7.52 13.50 24.35
N PHE A 55 6.81 12.37 24.36
CA PHE A 55 5.42 12.29 23.88
C PHE A 55 4.41 13.05 24.75
N ASP A 56 4.76 13.40 25.99
CA ASP A 56 3.90 14.19 26.87
C ASP A 56 3.97 15.70 26.59
N ASN A 57 4.92 16.14 25.75
CA ASN A 57 5.07 17.54 25.38
C ASN A 57 4.06 17.97 24.30
N THR A 58 2.83 18.23 24.74
CA THR A 58 1.74 18.70 23.86
C THR A 58 2.02 20.07 23.21
N GLN A 59 2.81 20.93 23.86
CA GLN A 59 3.16 22.24 23.30
C GLN A 59 4.01 22.08 22.04
N GLU A 60 4.98 21.16 22.04
CA GLU A 60 5.78 20.88 20.85
C GLU A 60 4.95 20.13 19.80
N ALA A 61 4.15 19.14 20.21
CA ALA A 61 3.32 18.35 19.29
C ALA A 61 2.31 19.21 18.47
N TYR A 62 1.79 20.28 19.07
CA TYR A 62 0.85 21.19 18.43
C TYR A 62 1.44 22.55 18.07
N ARG A 63 2.78 22.70 18.08
CA ARG A 63 3.46 23.98 17.81
C ARG A 63 3.10 24.60 16.47
N SER A 64 2.82 23.77 15.46
CA SER A 64 2.43 24.21 14.12
C SER A 64 0.95 24.61 14.01
N ARG A 65 0.13 24.42 15.07
CA ARG A 65 -1.33 24.58 15.02
C ARG A 65 -1.81 25.79 15.81
N ARG A 66 -2.87 26.43 15.31
CA ARG A 66 -3.55 27.55 15.96
C ARG A 66 -4.63 27.04 16.93
N SER A 67 -4.92 27.79 17.98
CA SER A 67 -5.92 27.40 18.98
C SER A 67 -7.32 27.13 18.40
N TRP A 68 -7.73 27.87 17.37
CA TRP A 68 -9.01 27.62 16.70
C TRP A 68 -9.01 26.31 15.91
N GLU A 69 -7.86 25.92 15.32
CA GLU A 69 -7.72 24.63 14.63
C GLU A 69 -7.86 23.51 15.64
N LEU A 70 -7.23 23.63 16.82
CA LEU A 70 -7.37 22.65 17.90
C LEU A 70 -8.82 22.54 18.40
N ALA A 71 -9.53 23.67 18.52
CA ALA A 71 -10.95 23.66 18.89
C ALA A 71 -11.83 22.98 17.82
N ARG A 72 -11.56 23.26 16.53
CA ARG A 72 -12.21 22.57 15.41
C ARG A 72 -11.90 21.08 15.41
N ASN A 73 -10.64 20.69 15.58
CA ASN A 73 -10.20 19.29 15.66
C ASN A 73 -11.01 18.56 16.74
N LEU A 74 -11.10 19.14 17.95
CA LEU A 74 -11.82 18.55 19.06
C LEU A 74 -13.32 18.38 18.74
N LEU A 75 -13.94 19.41 18.15
CA LEU A 75 -15.35 19.34 17.74
C LEU A 75 -15.57 18.22 16.70
N VAL A 76 -14.81 18.25 15.61
CA VAL A 76 -14.95 17.29 14.49
C VAL A 76 -14.74 15.86 14.99
N LEU A 77 -13.68 15.60 15.76
CA LEU A 77 -13.41 14.25 16.29
C LEU A 77 -14.50 13.78 17.25
N ARG A 78 -15.10 14.68 18.07
CA ARG A 78 -16.23 14.33 18.94
C ARG A 78 -17.50 14.02 18.14
N LEU A 79 -17.73 14.71 17.03
CA LEU A 79 -18.84 14.40 16.12
C LEU A 79 -18.63 13.04 15.45
N CYS A 80 -17.42 12.76 14.94
CA CYS A 80 -17.06 11.46 14.38
C CYS A 80 -17.14 10.33 15.40
N ALA A 81 -16.90 10.60 16.68
CA ALA A 81 -16.99 9.60 17.75
C ALA A 81 -18.43 9.26 18.16
N SER A 82 -19.46 9.94 17.63
CA SER A 82 -20.86 9.70 17.97
C SER A 82 -21.48 8.61 17.10
N PRO A 83 -21.86 7.44 17.67
CA PRO A 83 -22.48 6.37 16.90
C PRO A 83 -23.82 6.79 16.27
N ALA A 84 -24.58 7.64 16.95
CA ALA A 84 -25.87 8.12 16.46
C ALA A 84 -25.72 9.04 15.24
N LEU A 85 -24.67 9.86 15.19
CA LEU A 85 -24.36 10.70 14.03
C LEU A 85 -23.84 9.85 12.88
N LEU A 86 -22.91 8.93 13.15
CA LEU A 86 -22.37 8.02 12.14
C LEU A 86 -23.48 7.15 11.51
N ALA A 87 -24.43 6.65 12.30
CA ALA A 87 -25.52 5.82 11.79
C ALA A 87 -26.48 6.58 10.86
N ARG A 88 -26.49 7.92 10.88
CA ARG A 88 -27.42 8.76 10.10
C ARG A 88 -26.72 9.81 9.26
N HIS A 89 -25.42 9.68 9.05
CA HIS A 89 -24.59 10.74 8.48
C HIS A 89 -25.06 11.15 7.07
N GLU A 90 -25.37 10.20 6.19
CA GLU A 90 -25.88 10.49 4.84
C GLU A 90 -27.17 11.31 4.86
N GLN A 91 -28.14 10.90 5.69
CA GLN A 91 -29.42 11.60 5.85
C GLN A 91 -29.21 13.02 6.38
N LEU A 92 -28.32 13.17 7.37
CA LEU A 92 -27.98 14.46 7.96
C LEU A 92 -27.29 15.39 6.95
N LEU A 93 -26.35 14.87 6.16
CA LEU A 93 -25.66 15.62 5.11
C LEU A 93 -26.63 16.05 4.02
N HIS A 94 -27.53 15.16 3.59
CA HIS A 94 -28.54 15.48 2.59
C HIS A 94 -29.53 16.56 3.10
N LEU A 95 -30.02 16.40 4.33
CA LEU A 95 -30.89 17.39 4.98
C LEU A 95 -30.18 18.74 5.12
N ALA A 96 -28.93 18.74 5.58
CA ALA A 96 -28.13 19.95 5.74
C ALA A 96 -27.91 20.67 4.40
N ARG A 97 -27.57 19.94 3.34
CA ARG A 97 -27.41 20.49 1.99
C ARG A 97 -28.72 21.08 1.46
N LYS A 98 -29.86 20.42 1.70
CA LYS A 98 -31.19 20.89 1.30
C LYS A 98 -31.63 22.14 2.07
N LEU A 99 -31.33 22.23 3.37
CA LEU A 99 -31.73 23.36 4.23
C LEU A 99 -30.84 24.59 4.08
N LEU A 100 -29.51 24.38 4.02
CA LEU A 100 -28.53 25.48 3.94
C LEU A 100 -28.29 25.95 2.50
N GLY A 101 -28.60 25.11 1.52
CA GLY A 101 -28.18 25.28 0.14
C GLY A 101 -26.69 24.95 -0.06
N GLN A 102 -26.29 24.73 -1.31
CA GLN A 102 -24.96 24.23 -1.67
C GLN A 102 -23.82 25.13 -1.14
N ARG A 103 -23.90 26.44 -1.37
CA ARG A 103 -22.81 27.37 -1.01
C ARG A 103 -22.53 27.42 0.50
N LEU A 104 -23.59 27.49 1.31
CA LEU A 104 -23.43 27.58 2.77
C LEU A 104 -23.02 26.23 3.35
N PHE A 105 -23.56 25.13 2.81
CA PHE A 105 -23.13 23.79 3.14
C PHE A 105 -21.64 23.59 2.87
N ASP A 106 -21.16 23.93 1.67
CA ASP A 106 -19.75 23.78 1.31
C ASP A 106 -18.86 24.63 2.21
N LYS A 107 -19.25 25.87 2.51
CA LYS A 107 -18.53 26.72 3.45
C LYS A 107 -18.47 26.11 4.84
N LEU A 108 -19.58 25.53 5.33
CA LEU A 108 -19.62 24.86 6.62
C LEU A 108 -18.71 23.62 6.64
N MET A 109 -18.73 22.80 5.59
CA MET A 109 -17.86 21.64 5.46
C MET A 109 -16.38 22.02 5.44
N LYS A 110 -16.01 23.06 4.68
CA LYS A 110 -14.64 23.63 4.65
C LYS A 110 -14.19 24.14 6.03
N LEU A 111 -15.10 24.72 6.80
CA LEU A 111 -14.81 25.17 8.17
C LEU A 111 -14.75 24.03 9.20
N THR A 112 -15.24 22.84 8.86
CA THR A 112 -15.35 21.70 9.79
C THR A 112 -14.60 20.48 9.24
N PHE A 113 -15.31 19.46 8.74
CA PHE A 113 -14.76 18.16 8.35
C PHE A 113 -13.76 18.26 7.20
N TYR A 114 -14.08 19.01 6.14
CA TYR A 114 -13.21 19.10 4.98
C TYR A 114 -11.91 19.82 5.33
N GLY A 115 -11.98 20.96 6.04
CA GLY A 115 -10.78 21.64 6.51
C GLY A 115 -9.98 20.87 7.57
N GLN A 116 -10.56 19.82 8.17
CA GLN A 116 -9.89 18.94 9.13
C GLN A 116 -9.07 17.85 8.44
N PHE A 117 -9.67 17.19 7.46
CA PHE A 117 -9.13 15.96 6.87
C PHE A 117 -8.53 16.17 5.48
N VAL A 118 -8.89 17.25 4.78
CA VAL A 118 -8.44 17.53 3.42
C VAL A 118 -7.49 18.74 3.44
N ALA A 119 -6.32 18.55 2.86
CA ALA A 119 -5.26 19.56 2.84
C ALA A 119 -5.59 20.78 1.98
N GLY A 120 -6.38 20.59 0.92
CA GLY A 120 -6.79 21.62 -0.03
C GLY A 120 -7.60 21.01 -1.18
N GLU A 121 -8.25 21.88 -1.95
CA GLU A 121 -9.17 21.48 -3.04
C GLU A 121 -8.43 21.25 -4.36
N ASP A 122 -7.25 21.85 -4.50
CA ASP A 122 -6.46 21.85 -5.71
C ASP A 122 -4.97 21.99 -5.39
N GLN A 123 -4.16 21.82 -6.44
CA GLN A 123 -2.70 21.85 -6.41
C GLN A 123 -2.11 23.19 -5.95
N GLU A 124 -2.82 24.31 -6.04
CA GLU A 124 -2.33 25.61 -5.56
C GLU A 124 -2.73 25.84 -4.09
N ALA A 125 -3.95 25.48 -3.72
CA ALA A 125 -4.50 25.62 -2.38
C ALA A 125 -3.71 24.81 -1.33
N ILE A 126 -3.10 23.68 -1.72
CA ILE A 126 -2.30 22.84 -0.81
C ILE A 126 -0.90 23.43 -0.51
N ARG A 127 -0.32 24.23 -1.42
CA ARG A 127 1.08 24.69 -1.30
C ARG A 127 1.37 25.48 -0.02
N PRO A 128 0.53 26.44 0.42
CA PRO A 128 0.75 27.16 1.67
C PRO A 128 0.81 26.23 2.89
N LEU A 129 -0.05 25.20 2.93
CA LEU A 129 -0.08 24.23 4.03
C LEU A 129 1.17 23.34 4.03
N ILE A 130 1.63 22.90 2.86
CA ILE A 130 2.87 22.13 2.72
C ILE A 130 4.06 22.95 3.22
N ARG A 131 4.20 24.20 2.77
CA ARG A 131 5.28 25.10 3.20
C ARG A 131 5.24 25.39 4.70
N HIS A 132 4.04 25.62 5.24
CA HIS A 132 3.84 25.82 6.67
C HIS A 132 4.31 24.61 7.46
N ASN A 133 3.84 23.40 7.12
CA ASN A 133 4.26 22.17 7.80
C ASN A 133 5.78 21.93 7.67
N LYS A 134 6.35 22.17 6.49
CA LYS A 134 7.80 22.06 6.24
C LYS A 134 8.60 22.98 7.16
N ALA A 135 8.13 24.21 7.41
CA ALA A 135 8.79 25.14 8.32
C ALA A 135 8.88 24.62 9.77
N PHE A 136 8.04 23.65 10.14
CA PHE A 136 8.09 22.93 11.42
C PHE A 136 8.72 21.53 11.30
N GLY A 137 9.41 21.23 10.20
CA GLY A 137 10.07 19.94 9.97
C GLY A 137 9.14 18.79 9.59
N VAL A 138 7.90 19.08 9.17
CA VAL A 138 6.92 18.07 8.76
C VAL A 138 6.82 18.03 7.24
N GLY A 139 7.27 16.93 6.63
CA GLY A 139 7.09 16.65 5.20
C GLY A 139 5.65 16.31 4.82
N CYS A 140 5.40 16.09 3.53
CA CYS A 140 4.08 15.72 3.04
C CYS A 140 4.11 14.42 2.21
N ILE A 141 3.03 13.65 2.36
CA ILE A 141 2.64 12.59 1.44
C ILE A 141 1.29 13.07 0.89
N LEU A 142 1.23 13.42 -0.39
CA LEU A 142 -0.02 13.80 -1.03
C LEU A 142 -0.78 12.55 -1.46
N ASP A 143 -2.03 12.45 -1.04
CA ASP A 143 -2.95 11.40 -1.44
C ASP A 143 -4.15 12.04 -2.14
N TYR A 144 -4.40 11.60 -3.37
CA TYR A 144 -5.52 12.09 -4.16
C TYR A 144 -6.78 11.32 -3.72
N GLY A 145 -7.65 12.01 -3.00
CA GLY A 145 -8.83 11.41 -2.36
C GLY A 145 -10.08 11.32 -3.24
N VAL A 146 -9.97 11.15 -4.57
CA VAL A 146 -11.16 10.92 -5.40
C VAL A 146 -11.61 9.47 -5.27
N GLU A 147 -12.38 9.25 -4.21
CA GLU A 147 -13.29 8.13 -4.08
C GLU A 147 -14.65 8.65 -4.59
N GLU A 148 -15.11 8.18 -5.76
CA GLU A 148 -16.38 8.63 -6.31
C GLU A 148 -17.55 8.08 -5.48
N ASP A 149 -18.26 8.97 -4.77
CA ASP A 149 -19.64 8.72 -4.35
C ASP A 149 -20.50 8.59 -5.61
N LEU A 150 -20.78 7.35 -6.04
CA LEU A 150 -21.69 7.13 -7.15
C LEU A 150 -23.08 7.65 -6.81
N THR A 151 -23.72 8.36 -7.75
CA THR A 151 -25.15 8.62 -7.63
C THR A 151 -25.94 7.33 -7.93
N PRO A 152 -27.12 7.10 -7.31
CA PRO A 152 -27.93 5.91 -7.58
C PRO A 152 -28.30 5.71 -9.07
N GLN A 153 -28.42 6.79 -9.82
CA GLN A 153 -28.68 6.75 -11.28
C GLN A 153 -27.46 6.28 -12.07
N GLU A 154 -26.26 6.62 -11.63
CA GLU A 154 -25.01 6.11 -12.22
C GLU A 154 -24.77 4.65 -11.83
N GLU A 155 -25.26 4.20 -10.66
CA GLU A 155 -25.27 2.79 -10.28
C GLU A 155 -26.17 1.95 -11.21
N GLU A 156 -27.40 2.39 -11.49
CA GLU A 156 -28.34 1.71 -12.40
C GLU A 156 -27.84 1.69 -13.86
N CYS A 157 -27.32 2.80 -14.37
CA CYS A 157 -26.74 2.86 -15.71
C CYS A 157 -25.51 1.93 -15.84
N LYS A 158 -24.73 1.79 -14.76
CA LYS A 158 -23.54 0.92 -14.74
C LYS A 158 -23.91 -0.56 -14.53
N GLU A 159 -24.98 -0.90 -13.82
CA GLU A 159 -25.52 -2.27 -13.78
C GLU A 159 -26.04 -2.73 -15.16
N MET A 160 -26.67 -1.82 -15.89
CA MET A 160 -27.13 -2.08 -17.25
C MET A 160 -25.95 -2.30 -18.21
N ASN A 161 -24.89 -1.47 -18.12
CA ASN A 161 -23.67 -1.68 -18.89
C ASN A 161 -22.90 -2.95 -18.50
N ARG A 162 -22.89 -3.32 -17.22
CA ARG A 162 -22.37 -4.62 -16.75
C ARG A 162 -23.11 -5.78 -17.42
N SER A 163 -24.43 -5.69 -17.51
CA SER A 163 -25.27 -6.71 -18.16
C SER A 163 -25.05 -6.80 -19.67
N SER A 164 -24.86 -5.66 -20.35
CA SER A 164 -24.58 -5.63 -21.79
C SER A 164 -23.18 -6.13 -22.15
N SER A 165 -22.15 -5.82 -21.34
CA SER A 165 -20.80 -6.35 -21.55
C SER A 165 -20.72 -7.87 -21.40
N TRP A 166 -21.56 -8.46 -20.54
CA TRP A 166 -21.69 -9.91 -20.39
C TRP A 166 -22.47 -10.59 -21.52
N ALA A 167 -23.31 -9.85 -22.25
CA ALA A 167 -24.12 -10.38 -23.34
C ALA A 167 -23.32 -10.51 -24.65
N VAL A 168 -22.38 -9.59 -24.90
CA VAL A 168 -21.58 -9.57 -26.14
C VAL A 168 -20.57 -10.73 -26.19
N GLU A 169 -20.10 -11.24 -25.04
CA GLU A 169 -19.19 -12.41 -25.00
C GLU A 169 -19.89 -13.76 -25.15
N ARG A 170 -21.22 -13.80 -25.26
CA ARG A 170 -21.99 -15.05 -25.44
C ARG A 170 -22.23 -15.47 -26.89
N GLU A 171 -21.94 -14.61 -27.87
CA GLU A 171 -22.08 -14.94 -29.29
C GLU A 171 -20.72 -15.21 -29.95
N GLY A 172 -20.09 -16.32 -29.54
CA GLY A 172 -18.82 -16.75 -30.13
C GLY A 172 -18.44 -18.18 -29.75
N SER A 173 -18.84 -19.13 -30.58
CA SER A 173 -18.51 -20.57 -30.57
C SER A 173 -19.18 -21.44 -29.49
N GLY A 174 -19.98 -22.41 -29.96
CA GLY A 174 -20.68 -23.38 -29.14
C GLY A 174 -19.81 -24.60 -28.83
N SER A 175 -19.52 -24.83 -27.56
CA SER A 175 -19.77 -26.08 -26.84
C SER A 175 -19.16 -25.99 -25.44
N ALA A 176 -20.01 -25.94 -24.40
CA ALA A 176 -19.73 -26.42 -23.03
C ALA A 176 -20.86 -25.97 -22.10
N LYS A 177 -21.79 -26.89 -21.82
CA LYS A 177 -22.67 -26.78 -20.65
C LYS A 177 -21.84 -27.11 -19.40
N ARG A 178 -21.87 -26.21 -18.42
CA ARG A 178 -21.32 -26.27 -17.05
C ARG A 178 -19.94 -25.61 -16.83
N GLU A 179 -19.94 -24.29 -16.82
CA GLU A 179 -19.12 -23.51 -15.90
C GLU A 179 -20.03 -22.48 -15.21
N LYS A 180 -20.50 -22.84 -14.02
CA LYS A 180 -21.10 -21.91 -13.04
C LYS A 180 -20.26 -22.02 -11.78
N GLN A 181 -19.14 -21.31 -11.71
CA GLN A 181 -18.49 -20.88 -10.46
C GLN A 181 -17.14 -20.20 -10.77
N SER A 182 -17.21 -19.00 -11.33
CA SER A 182 -16.22 -17.91 -11.20
C SER A 182 -16.89 -16.65 -11.72
N GLN A 183 -18.04 -16.32 -11.14
CA GLN A 183 -18.70 -15.06 -11.37
C GLN A 183 -18.46 -14.21 -10.13
N ALA A 184 -17.84 -13.05 -10.31
CA ALA A 184 -17.94 -11.99 -9.32
C ALA A 184 -19.44 -11.69 -9.18
N HIS A 185 -20.05 -12.20 -8.11
CA HIS A 185 -21.40 -11.80 -7.75
C HIS A 185 -21.39 -10.34 -7.30
N PRO A 186 -22.47 -9.58 -7.61
CA PRO A 186 -22.62 -8.23 -7.11
C PRO A 186 -22.57 -8.27 -5.59
N ASP A 187 -21.74 -7.41 -5.01
CA ASP A 187 -21.62 -7.18 -3.59
C ASP A 187 -23.01 -6.78 -3.04
N HIS A 188 -23.75 -7.75 -2.49
CA HIS A 188 -25.02 -7.49 -1.85
C HIS A 188 -24.74 -6.83 -0.51
N ARG A 189 -24.71 -5.50 -0.54
CA ARG A 189 -24.64 -4.59 0.61
C ARG A 189 -25.53 -5.10 1.76
N ARG A 190 -24.90 -5.50 2.86
CA ARG A 190 -25.54 -5.50 4.19
C ARG A 190 -25.01 -4.31 4.97
N ASP A 191 -25.95 -3.53 5.51
CA ASP A 191 -25.75 -2.41 6.42
C ASP A 191 -24.63 -2.66 7.44
N GLY A 192 -23.64 -1.75 7.51
CA GLY A 192 -22.85 -1.57 8.73
C GLY A 192 -21.32 -1.57 8.61
N VAL A 193 -20.72 -1.83 7.44
CA VAL A 193 -19.26 -1.76 7.28
C VAL A 193 -18.89 -0.50 6.50
N LEU A 194 -18.36 0.52 7.20
CA LEU A 194 -17.73 1.68 6.55
C LEU A 194 -16.59 1.18 5.65
N SER A 195 -16.79 1.35 4.35
CA SER A 195 -15.94 0.80 3.30
C SER A 195 -14.86 1.81 2.92
N THR A 196 -13.61 1.38 2.86
CA THR A 196 -12.56 2.05 2.09
C THR A 196 -12.69 1.55 0.65
N HIS A 197 -13.19 2.40 -0.24
CA HIS A 197 -13.63 1.98 -1.57
C HIS A 197 -12.46 1.81 -2.55
N THR A 198 -12.51 0.74 -3.35
CA THR A 198 -11.63 0.59 -4.53
C THR A 198 -12.04 1.61 -5.60
N TYR A 199 -11.07 2.18 -6.34
CA TYR A 199 -11.39 3.03 -7.48
C TYR A 199 -12.21 2.25 -8.51
N LEU A 200 -13.37 2.81 -8.87
CA LEU A 200 -14.23 2.22 -9.87
C LEU A 200 -13.69 2.57 -11.26
N TYR A 201 -13.29 1.56 -12.01
CA TYR A 201 -12.88 1.75 -13.40
C TYR A 201 -14.07 2.16 -14.25
N ALA A 202 -14.02 3.39 -14.77
CA ALA A 202 -14.99 3.91 -15.73
C ALA A 202 -14.49 3.77 -17.18
N SER A 203 -13.25 4.18 -17.45
CA SER A 203 -12.63 4.17 -18.78
C SER A 203 -11.12 4.46 -18.69
N GLU A 204 -10.39 4.21 -19.78
CA GLU A 204 -8.98 4.62 -19.90
C GLU A 204 -8.82 6.14 -19.77
N ALA A 205 -9.75 6.93 -20.32
CA ALA A 205 -9.73 8.39 -20.19
C ALA A 205 -9.84 8.83 -18.72
N LYS A 206 -10.56 8.09 -17.87
CA LYS A 206 -10.60 8.37 -16.43
C LYS A 206 -9.26 8.04 -15.78
N CYS A 207 -8.60 6.94 -16.15
CA CYS A 207 -7.26 6.63 -15.68
C CYS A 207 -6.23 7.69 -16.11
N ASP A 208 -6.36 8.23 -17.33
CA ASP A 208 -5.50 9.32 -17.82
C ASP A 208 -5.77 10.64 -17.08
N SER A 209 -7.03 10.95 -16.77
CA SER A 209 -7.37 12.08 -15.90
C SER A 209 -6.81 11.93 -14.49
N ASN A 210 -6.87 10.72 -13.91
CA ASN A 210 -6.26 10.44 -12.61
C ASN A 210 -4.72 10.62 -12.67
N LEU A 211 -4.09 10.20 -13.78
CA LEU A 211 -2.67 10.42 -14.03
C LEU A 211 -2.34 11.92 -14.06
N GLU A 212 -3.11 12.72 -14.81
CA GLU A 212 -2.93 14.18 -14.88
C GLU A 212 -3.00 14.83 -13.49
N THR A 213 -3.99 14.47 -12.68
CA THR A 213 -4.10 14.99 -11.31
C THR A 213 -2.91 14.60 -10.43
N GLN A 214 -2.41 13.36 -10.58
CA GLN A 214 -1.21 12.90 -9.87
C GLN A 214 0.04 13.67 -10.31
N LEU A 215 0.18 13.98 -11.62
CA LEU A 215 1.27 14.81 -12.13
C LEU A 215 1.22 16.23 -11.58
N GLN A 216 0.03 16.85 -11.54
CA GLN A 216 -0.15 18.18 -10.92
C GLN A 216 0.20 18.16 -9.42
N SER A 217 -0.14 17.07 -8.73
CA SER A 217 0.21 16.87 -7.31
C SER A 217 1.73 16.73 -7.09
N ILE A 218 2.43 16.04 -7.99
CA ILE A 218 3.89 15.97 -7.99
C ILE A 218 4.49 17.37 -8.14
N GLU A 219 4.02 18.16 -9.12
CA GLU A 219 4.52 19.52 -9.32
C GLU A 219 4.28 20.43 -8.12
N ALA A 220 3.09 20.36 -7.52
CA ALA A 220 2.77 21.16 -6.35
C ALA A 220 3.57 20.79 -5.10
N SER A 221 3.79 19.49 -4.87
CA SER A 221 4.59 19.05 -3.72
C SER A 221 6.08 19.32 -3.92
N GLY A 222 6.64 19.04 -5.09
CA GLY A 222 8.05 19.29 -5.40
C GLY A 222 8.42 20.78 -5.37
N ALA A 223 7.49 21.66 -5.77
CA ALA A 223 7.69 23.11 -5.66
C ALA A 223 7.57 23.66 -4.22
N ALA A 224 7.08 22.86 -3.27
CA ALA A 224 6.77 23.30 -1.91
C ALA A 224 7.66 22.66 -0.84
N SER A 225 8.12 21.42 -1.05
CA SER A 225 8.98 20.71 -0.11
C SER A 225 10.04 19.88 -0.80
N ASP A 226 11.19 19.79 -0.13
CA ASP A 226 12.19 18.77 -0.44
C ASP A 226 11.71 17.48 0.23
N ASP A 227 11.99 16.32 -0.37
CA ASP A 227 11.65 15.00 0.16
C ASP A 227 10.15 14.67 0.34
N SER A 228 9.26 15.30 -0.45
CA SER A 228 7.83 14.95 -0.48
C SER A 228 7.56 13.59 -1.14
N PHE A 229 6.38 13.05 -0.85
CA PHE A 229 5.87 11.83 -1.48
C PHE A 229 4.53 12.07 -2.17
N LEU A 230 4.26 11.28 -3.21
CA LEU A 230 2.94 11.08 -3.78
C LEU A 230 2.48 9.64 -3.48
N ALA A 231 1.29 9.48 -2.90
CA ALA A 231 0.63 8.18 -2.78
C ALA A 231 -0.06 7.81 -4.11
N ILE A 232 0.12 6.56 -4.55
CA ILE A 232 -0.42 6.03 -5.80
C ILE A 232 -1.21 4.76 -5.48
N LYS A 233 -2.48 4.74 -5.88
CA LYS A 233 -3.32 3.53 -5.91
C LYS A 233 -3.36 2.98 -7.33
N LEU A 234 -3.00 1.72 -7.52
CA LEU A 234 -2.91 1.15 -8.87
C LEU A 234 -4.29 0.96 -9.51
N THR A 235 -5.33 0.76 -8.71
CA THR A 235 -6.70 0.70 -9.22
C THR A 235 -7.16 2.03 -9.81
N ALA A 236 -6.51 3.15 -9.48
CA ALA A 236 -6.79 4.46 -10.09
C ALA A 236 -6.15 4.61 -11.48
N LEU A 237 -5.12 3.82 -11.78
CA LEU A 237 -4.30 3.91 -13.00
C LEU A 237 -4.60 2.82 -14.03
N GLY A 238 -5.48 1.86 -13.73
CA GLY A 238 -5.88 0.84 -14.69
C GLY A 238 -7.05 -0.01 -14.21
N ARG A 239 -7.44 -0.98 -15.04
CA ARG A 239 -8.61 -1.81 -14.80
C ARG A 239 -8.37 -2.80 -13.64
N PRO A 240 -9.16 -2.77 -12.54
CA PRO A 240 -8.99 -3.69 -11.41
C PRO A 240 -9.09 -5.17 -11.78
N GLN A 241 -9.87 -5.51 -12.82
CA GLN A 241 -10.02 -6.90 -13.28
C GLN A 241 -8.67 -7.52 -13.69
N PHE A 242 -7.81 -6.74 -14.37
CA PHE A 242 -6.47 -7.18 -14.74
C PHE A 242 -5.62 -7.45 -13.48
N LEU A 243 -5.64 -6.53 -12.50
CA LEU A 243 -4.92 -6.70 -11.24
C LEU A 243 -5.38 -7.95 -10.48
N LEU A 244 -6.68 -8.26 -10.52
CA LEU A 244 -7.24 -9.47 -9.93
C LEU A 244 -6.71 -10.74 -10.62
N GLN A 245 -6.72 -10.77 -11.95
CA GLN A 245 -6.23 -11.91 -12.74
C GLN A 245 -4.73 -12.12 -12.51
N LEU A 246 -3.92 -11.07 -12.65
CA LEU A 246 -2.48 -11.13 -12.40
C LEU A 246 -2.18 -11.59 -10.97
N SER A 247 -2.93 -11.09 -9.98
CA SER A 247 -2.79 -11.55 -8.59
C SER A 247 -3.13 -13.03 -8.44
N GLY A 248 -4.17 -13.50 -9.13
CA GLY A 248 -4.55 -14.91 -9.17
C GLY A 248 -3.43 -15.80 -9.72
N VAL A 249 -2.82 -15.40 -10.83
CA VAL A 249 -1.68 -16.10 -11.45
C VAL A 249 -0.49 -16.17 -10.49
N LEU A 250 -0.05 -15.02 -9.96
CA LEU A 250 1.09 -14.93 -9.05
C LEU A 250 0.87 -15.78 -7.78
N THR A 251 -0.35 -15.76 -7.22
CA THR A 251 -0.70 -16.54 -6.03
C THR A 251 -0.70 -18.04 -6.31
N LYS A 252 -1.26 -18.48 -7.45
CA LYS A 252 -1.24 -19.89 -7.86
C LYS A 252 0.20 -20.38 -8.04
N TRP A 253 1.05 -19.56 -8.66
CA TRP A 253 2.46 -19.90 -8.88
C TRP A 253 3.26 -20.02 -7.57
N LYS A 254 3.09 -19.07 -6.64
CA LYS A 254 3.71 -19.13 -5.31
C LYS A 254 3.24 -20.35 -4.53
N ARG A 255 1.94 -20.67 -4.58
CA ARG A 255 1.38 -21.85 -3.93
C ARG A 255 1.96 -23.15 -4.51
N PHE A 256 2.15 -23.19 -5.83
CA PHE A 256 2.74 -24.36 -6.47
C PHE A 256 4.16 -24.63 -5.97
N PHE A 257 5.01 -23.60 -5.85
CA PHE A 257 6.33 -23.73 -5.20
C PHE A 257 6.23 -24.31 -3.78
N HIS A 258 5.32 -23.78 -2.95
CA HIS A 258 5.16 -24.25 -1.58
C HIS A 258 4.66 -25.70 -1.50
N GLN A 259 3.85 -26.15 -2.45
CA GLN A 259 3.40 -27.53 -2.53
C GLN A 259 4.58 -28.47 -2.83
N ILE A 260 5.41 -28.14 -3.84
CA ILE A 260 6.62 -28.94 -4.12
C ILE A 260 7.58 -28.93 -2.92
N ALA A 261 7.76 -27.76 -2.29
CA ALA A 261 8.62 -27.65 -1.12
C ALA A 261 8.13 -28.54 0.03
N ALA A 262 6.81 -28.63 0.21
CA ALA A 262 6.22 -29.51 1.22
C ALA A 262 6.46 -31.00 0.90
N GLU A 263 6.36 -31.41 -0.36
CA GLU A 263 6.69 -32.79 -0.79
C GLU A 263 8.16 -33.16 -0.53
N GLN A 264 9.06 -32.19 -0.65
CA GLN A 264 10.48 -32.35 -0.33
C GLN A 264 10.79 -32.18 1.18
N GLY A 265 9.78 -32.14 2.05
CA GLY A 265 9.96 -32.04 3.50
C GLY A 265 10.29 -30.65 4.03
N MET A 266 10.22 -29.62 3.19
CA MET A 266 10.57 -28.22 3.52
C MET A 266 9.38 -27.36 3.98
N ALA A 267 8.26 -27.99 4.34
CA ALA A 267 7.04 -27.28 4.72
C ALA A 267 7.23 -26.29 5.89
N ARG A 268 8.10 -26.64 6.85
CA ARG A 268 8.34 -25.85 8.08
C ARG A 268 9.43 -24.79 7.96
N LEU A 269 10.15 -24.75 6.84
CA LEU A 269 11.20 -23.76 6.62
C LEU A 269 10.61 -22.38 6.32
N ALA A 270 11.34 -21.32 6.68
CA ALA A 270 10.97 -19.96 6.27
C ALA A 270 11.00 -19.84 4.74
N ALA A 271 10.25 -18.89 4.18
CA ALA A 271 10.15 -18.73 2.73
C ALA A 271 11.53 -18.57 2.04
N LEU A 272 12.44 -17.82 2.67
CA LEU A 272 13.80 -17.58 2.20
C LEU A 272 14.73 -18.80 2.29
N ASP A 273 14.40 -19.82 3.08
CA ASP A 273 15.26 -21.00 3.31
C ASP A 273 14.84 -22.21 2.47
N LYS A 274 13.68 -22.14 1.81
CA LYS A 274 13.20 -23.21 0.91
C LYS A 274 14.08 -23.26 -0.34
N ARG A 275 14.59 -24.45 -0.66
CA ARG A 275 15.46 -24.73 -1.82
C ARG A 275 15.00 -26.02 -2.50
N LEU A 276 14.28 -25.92 -3.60
CA LEU A 276 13.83 -27.09 -4.37
C LEU A 276 14.98 -27.68 -5.16
N GLU A 277 15.23 -28.98 -5.04
CA GLU A 277 16.14 -29.65 -5.97
C GLU A 277 15.47 -29.80 -7.34
N VAL A 278 16.18 -29.43 -8.42
CA VAL A 278 15.62 -29.45 -9.79
C VAL A 278 15.22 -30.87 -10.21
N ALA A 279 16.02 -31.87 -9.84
CA ALA A 279 15.71 -33.27 -10.13
C ALA A 279 14.43 -33.73 -9.40
N ALA A 280 14.30 -33.41 -8.12
CA ALA A 280 13.11 -33.71 -7.33
C ALA A 280 11.88 -32.93 -7.81
N LEU A 281 12.05 -31.69 -8.28
CA LEU A 281 10.99 -30.92 -8.93
C LEU A 281 10.47 -31.64 -10.18
N GLN A 282 11.38 -32.06 -11.09
CA GLN A 282 10.99 -32.80 -12.30
C GLN A 282 10.25 -34.10 -11.94
N GLU A 283 10.71 -34.83 -10.93
CA GLU A 283 10.03 -36.04 -10.46
C GLU A 283 8.67 -35.75 -9.83
N SER A 284 8.54 -34.72 -8.98
CA SER A 284 7.27 -34.30 -8.40
C SER A 284 6.27 -33.90 -9.47
N VAL A 285 6.69 -33.12 -10.48
CA VAL A 285 5.86 -32.72 -11.63
C VAL A 285 5.37 -33.94 -12.39
N VAL A 286 6.24 -34.93 -12.67
CA VAL A 286 5.85 -36.18 -13.34
C VAL A 286 4.94 -37.04 -12.45
N LYS A 287 5.24 -37.17 -11.16
CA LYS A 287 4.50 -37.97 -10.18
C LYS A 287 3.08 -37.46 -9.97
N MET A 288 2.92 -36.14 -9.95
CA MET A 288 1.61 -35.51 -9.91
C MET A 288 0.85 -35.59 -11.25
N GLY A 289 1.46 -36.19 -12.28
CA GLY A 289 0.87 -36.33 -13.61
C GLY A 289 0.82 -35.01 -14.39
N LEU A 290 1.68 -34.04 -14.04
CA LEU A 290 1.59 -32.69 -14.55
C LEU A 290 2.24 -32.50 -15.93
N ALA A 291 3.25 -33.30 -16.23
CA ALA A 291 3.96 -33.26 -17.51
C ALA A 291 4.56 -34.64 -17.80
N SER A 292 4.79 -34.95 -19.08
CA SER A 292 5.62 -36.10 -19.45
C SER A 292 7.04 -35.92 -18.91
N ARG A 293 7.80 -37.01 -18.80
CA ARG A 293 9.18 -36.93 -18.32
C ARG A 293 10.06 -36.08 -19.24
N GLU A 294 9.76 -36.09 -20.54
CA GLU A 294 10.41 -35.25 -21.55
C GLU A 294 10.02 -33.78 -21.39
N GLN A 295 8.73 -33.49 -21.16
CA GLN A 295 8.22 -32.14 -20.96
C GLN A 295 8.75 -31.50 -19.66
N ALA A 296 8.78 -32.25 -18.55
CA ALA A 296 9.32 -31.77 -17.28
C ALA A 296 10.82 -31.43 -17.40
N LYS A 297 11.59 -32.27 -18.10
CA LYS A 297 13.01 -32.00 -18.38
C LYS A 297 13.21 -30.78 -19.27
N SER A 298 12.34 -30.58 -20.25
CA SER A 298 12.37 -29.42 -21.16
C SER A 298 11.97 -28.11 -20.47
N CYS A 299 10.94 -28.14 -19.62
CA CYS A 299 10.44 -26.94 -18.93
C CYS A 299 11.38 -26.49 -17.80
N PHE A 300 12.09 -27.42 -17.18
CA PHE A 300 12.95 -27.18 -16.02
C PHE A 300 14.39 -27.62 -16.31
N THR A 301 15.05 -26.99 -17.29
CA THR A 301 16.46 -27.23 -17.58
C THR A 301 17.37 -26.40 -16.67
N GLN A 302 18.62 -26.86 -16.50
CA GLN A 302 19.63 -26.18 -15.71
C GLN A 302 20.01 -24.80 -16.30
N GLU A 303 19.83 -24.60 -17.59
CA GLU A 303 20.04 -23.29 -18.25
C GLU A 303 18.93 -22.28 -17.91
N THR A 304 17.67 -22.73 -17.81
CA THR A 304 16.52 -21.89 -17.46
C THR A 304 16.48 -21.51 -15.98
N LEU A 305 17.03 -22.37 -15.13
CA LEU A 305 16.92 -22.33 -13.67
C LEU A 305 18.17 -21.77 -12.97
N GLY A 306 19.19 -21.42 -13.76
CA GLY A 306 20.48 -20.97 -13.27
C GLY A 306 21.45 -22.13 -12.96
N VAL A 307 22.73 -21.81 -12.82
CA VAL A 307 23.84 -22.77 -12.69
C VAL A 307 23.72 -23.68 -11.44
N SER A 308 22.86 -23.33 -10.48
CA SER A 308 22.63 -24.07 -9.24
C SER A 308 21.73 -25.29 -9.44
N SER A 309 22.04 -26.40 -8.76
CA SER A 309 21.19 -27.60 -8.72
C SER A 309 19.91 -27.42 -7.88
N THR A 310 19.78 -26.26 -7.20
CA THR A 310 18.65 -25.93 -6.32
C THR A 310 18.04 -24.60 -6.69
N LEU A 311 16.71 -24.50 -6.59
CA LEU A 311 15.89 -23.32 -6.84
C LEU A 311 15.27 -22.79 -5.56
N ASP A 312 15.44 -21.50 -5.27
CA ASP A 312 14.62 -20.86 -4.25
C ASP A 312 13.39 -20.16 -4.81
N LEU A 313 12.61 -19.56 -3.91
CA LEU A 313 11.36 -18.89 -4.27
C LEU A 313 11.61 -17.65 -5.16
N LEU A 314 12.75 -16.97 -5.03
CA LEU A 314 13.05 -15.80 -5.86
C LEU A 314 13.41 -16.24 -7.28
N ASP A 315 14.23 -17.28 -7.41
CA ASP A 315 14.52 -17.88 -8.71
C ASP A 315 13.24 -18.39 -9.38
N TRP A 316 12.36 -19.02 -8.62
CA TRP A 316 11.05 -19.48 -9.07
C TRP A 316 10.15 -18.35 -9.59
N CYS A 317 10.08 -17.23 -8.88
CA CYS A 317 9.29 -16.06 -9.31
C CYS A 317 9.84 -15.45 -10.61
N ARG A 318 11.17 -15.43 -10.82
CA ARG A 318 11.80 -14.92 -12.05
C ARG A 318 11.43 -15.69 -13.31
N ILE A 319 11.02 -16.96 -13.18
CA ILE A 319 10.57 -17.79 -14.30
C ILE A 319 9.32 -17.19 -14.97
N ILE A 320 8.42 -16.57 -14.19
CA ILE A 320 7.26 -15.87 -14.74
C ILE A 320 7.67 -14.55 -15.41
N ASP A 321 8.61 -13.81 -14.82
CA ASP A 321 8.99 -12.46 -15.27
C ASP A 321 9.64 -12.50 -16.66
N ASN A 322 10.42 -13.55 -16.92
CA ASN A 322 10.93 -13.83 -18.24
C ASN A 322 9.76 -14.35 -19.11
N ARG A 323 9.16 -13.44 -19.90
CA ARG A 323 8.20 -13.73 -21.00
C ARG A 323 8.79 -14.61 -22.13
N THR A 324 9.67 -15.53 -21.78
CA THR A 324 10.14 -16.65 -22.57
C THR A 324 8.97 -17.56 -22.92
N GLU A 325 9.09 -18.32 -24.01
CA GLU A 325 8.09 -19.31 -24.43
C GLU A 325 7.72 -20.31 -23.34
N LEU A 326 8.58 -20.48 -22.33
CA LEU A 326 8.37 -21.32 -21.15
C LEU A 326 7.11 -20.94 -20.36
N SER A 327 6.78 -19.65 -20.23
CA SER A 327 5.59 -19.21 -19.49
C SER A 327 4.28 -19.71 -20.12
N LYS A 328 4.29 -19.96 -21.43
CA LYS A 328 3.17 -20.53 -22.20
C LYS A 328 2.99 -22.04 -21.93
N HIS A 329 4.02 -22.70 -21.39
CA HIS A 329 4.02 -24.12 -21.06
C HIS A 329 3.89 -24.39 -19.56
N LEU A 330 3.92 -23.35 -18.71
CA LEU A 330 3.71 -23.50 -17.28
C LEU A 330 2.24 -23.83 -17.00
N VAL A 331 2.01 -24.96 -16.35
CA VAL A 331 0.71 -25.39 -15.85
C VAL A 331 0.74 -25.40 -14.32
N VAL A 332 -0.36 -25.01 -13.70
CA VAL A 332 -0.55 -25.09 -12.25
C VAL A 332 -1.72 -26.02 -11.91
N PRO A 333 -1.60 -26.79 -10.82
CA PRO A 333 -2.71 -27.60 -10.35
C PRO A 333 -3.82 -26.70 -9.78
N ASN A 334 -5.03 -26.87 -10.29
CA ASN A 334 -6.22 -26.24 -9.74
C ASN A 334 -6.61 -26.94 -8.44
N MET A 335 -6.56 -26.23 -7.32
CA MET A 335 -6.79 -26.80 -5.98
C MET A 335 -8.21 -27.33 -5.74
N LYS A 336 -9.19 -26.93 -6.56
CA LYS A 336 -10.58 -27.37 -6.43
C LYS A 336 -10.88 -28.60 -7.29
N THR A 337 -10.33 -28.64 -8.50
CA THR A 337 -10.59 -29.71 -9.47
C THR A 337 -9.50 -30.77 -9.48
N GLY A 338 -8.32 -30.48 -8.93
CA GLY A 338 -7.13 -31.32 -9.03
C GLY A 338 -6.55 -31.41 -10.44
N LEU A 339 -7.14 -30.69 -11.40
CA LEU A 339 -6.73 -30.70 -12.81
C LEU A 339 -5.71 -29.61 -13.07
N LEU A 340 -4.85 -29.83 -14.05
CA LEU A 340 -3.94 -28.81 -14.53
C LEU A 340 -4.64 -27.78 -15.39
N GLU A 341 -4.28 -26.53 -15.15
CA GLU A 341 -4.62 -25.41 -16.01
C GLU A 341 -3.34 -24.67 -16.40
N PRO A 342 -3.23 -24.13 -17.62
CA PRO A 342 -2.17 -23.18 -17.95
C PRO A 342 -2.14 -22.07 -16.90
N LEU A 343 -0.96 -21.82 -16.33
CA LEU A 343 -0.72 -20.75 -15.36
C LEU A 343 -1.10 -19.40 -15.96
N LEU A 344 -0.78 -19.24 -17.24
CA LEU A 344 -1.25 -18.20 -18.11
C LEU A 344 -2.18 -18.85 -19.13
N SER A 345 -3.47 -19.03 -18.81
CA SER A 345 -4.46 -19.02 -19.90
C SER A 345 -4.23 -17.69 -20.60
N GLN A 346 -3.74 -17.72 -21.85
CA GLN A 346 -3.21 -16.55 -22.58
C GLN A 346 -3.88 -15.27 -22.11
N PHE A 347 -3.13 -14.37 -21.47
CA PHE A 347 -3.66 -13.02 -21.25
C PHE A 347 -4.18 -12.55 -22.59
N THR A 348 -5.42 -12.09 -22.63
CA THR A 348 -5.99 -11.57 -23.87
C THR A 348 -5.12 -10.42 -24.37
N GLU A 349 -5.11 -10.15 -25.68
CA GLU A 349 -4.38 -8.98 -26.19
C GLU A 349 -4.74 -7.69 -25.44
N GLU A 350 -6.00 -7.57 -25.00
CA GLU A 350 -6.43 -6.44 -24.20
C GLU A 350 -5.82 -6.44 -22.80
N GLU A 351 -5.70 -7.58 -22.11
CA GLU A 351 -5.02 -7.65 -20.80
C GLU A 351 -3.52 -7.31 -20.90
N GLU A 352 -2.84 -7.72 -21.97
CA GLU A 352 -1.46 -7.30 -22.22
C GLU A 352 -1.34 -5.79 -22.48
N ARG A 353 -2.30 -5.22 -23.23
CA ARG A 353 -2.40 -3.77 -23.43
C ARG A 353 -2.69 -3.04 -22.12
N GLN A 354 -3.57 -3.56 -21.27
CA GLN A 354 -3.88 -3.01 -19.94
C GLN A 354 -2.63 -2.98 -19.05
N MET A 355 -1.87 -4.08 -19.00
CA MET A 355 -0.59 -4.13 -18.29
C MET A 355 0.36 -3.07 -18.80
N THR A 356 0.49 -2.96 -20.12
CA THR A 356 1.37 -1.99 -20.77
C THR A 356 0.97 -0.56 -20.41
N ARG A 357 -0.34 -0.24 -20.41
CA ARG A 357 -0.85 1.08 -20.02
C ARG A 357 -0.54 1.40 -18.55
N ILE A 358 -0.77 0.48 -17.62
CA ILE A 358 -0.44 0.70 -16.19
C ILE A 358 1.05 0.98 -16.02
N LEU A 359 1.92 0.16 -16.64
CA LEU A 359 3.37 0.35 -16.59
C LEU A 359 3.81 1.67 -17.22
N GLN A 360 3.19 2.08 -18.34
CA GLN A 360 3.44 3.38 -18.97
C GLN A 360 3.06 4.54 -18.06
N ARG A 361 1.89 4.49 -17.41
CA ARG A 361 1.45 5.53 -16.47
C ARG A 361 2.37 5.62 -15.25
N LEU A 362 2.77 4.47 -14.69
CA LEU A 362 3.74 4.41 -13.59
C LEU A 362 5.12 4.94 -14.03
N ASP A 363 5.59 4.63 -15.24
CA ASP A 363 6.83 5.15 -15.81
C ASP A 363 6.82 6.68 -15.96
N ILE A 364 5.70 7.24 -16.44
CA ILE A 364 5.49 8.69 -16.55
C ILE A 364 5.57 9.35 -15.16
N LEU A 365 4.88 8.79 -14.17
CA LEU A 365 4.91 9.30 -12.79
C LEU A 365 6.32 9.20 -12.18
N ALA A 366 7.01 8.08 -12.38
CA ALA A 366 8.36 7.87 -11.84
C ALA A 366 9.35 8.85 -12.45
N LYS A 367 9.32 9.07 -13.77
CA LYS A 367 10.15 10.08 -14.44
C LYS A 367 9.86 11.48 -13.91
N LYS A 368 8.59 11.86 -13.78
CA LYS A 368 8.22 13.16 -13.22
C LYS A 368 8.68 13.31 -11.76
N GLY A 369 8.56 12.25 -10.96
CA GLY A 369 9.05 12.19 -9.58
C GLY A 369 10.57 12.40 -9.51
N MET A 370 11.34 11.74 -10.39
CA MET A 370 12.78 11.96 -10.48
C MET A 370 13.14 13.42 -10.82
N GLU A 371 12.48 14.00 -11.82
CA GLU A 371 12.72 15.38 -12.27
C GLU A 371 12.46 16.42 -11.19
N THR A 372 11.42 16.18 -10.37
CA THR A 372 10.95 17.11 -9.34
C THR A 372 11.47 16.80 -7.93
N GLY A 373 12.16 15.67 -7.75
CA GLY A 373 12.61 15.20 -6.44
C GLY A 373 11.51 14.60 -5.55
N VAL A 374 10.31 14.36 -6.09
CA VAL A 374 9.18 13.76 -5.38
C VAL A 374 9.26 12.24 -5.44
N ARG A 375 9.14 11.58 -4.29
CA ARG A 375 9.16 10.12 -4.17
C ARG A 375 7.76 9.55 -4.35
N LEU A 376 7.67 8.32 -4.83
CA LEU A 376 6.39 7.66 -5.11
C LEU A 376 6.12 6.56 -4.10
N MET A 377 4.91 6.50 -3.59
CA MET A 377 4.49 5.52 -2.60
C MET A 377 3.30 4.74 -3.13
N VAL A 378 3.56 3.52 -3.59
CA VAL A 378 2.51 2.63 -4.03
C VAL A 378 1.75 2.12 -2.82
N ASP A 379 0.48 2.51 -2.73
CA ASP A 379 -0.39 2.14 -1.63
C ASP A 379 -0.81 0.68 -1.77
N ALA A 380 -0.94 0.03 -0.62
CA ALA A 380 -1.49 -1.31 -0.54
C ALA A 380 -3.02 -1.24 -0.50
N GLU A 381 -3.67 -2.17 -1.19
CA GLU A 381 -5.12 -2.23 -1.34
C GLU A 381 -5.64 -3.55 -0.75
N GLN A 382 -6.77 -4.06 -1.22
CA GLN A 382 -7.31 -5.34 -0.74
C GLN A 382 -6.42 -6.53 -1.12
N THR A 383 -6.48 -7.61 -0.33
CA THR A 383 -5.58 -8.77 -0.45
C THR A 383 -5.60 -9.43 -1.83
N TYR A 384 -6.72 -9.37 -2.53
CA TYR A 384 -6.91 -9.98 -3.85
C TYR A 384 -6.31 -9.15 -5.00
N PHE A 385 -5.93 -7.89 -4.78
CA PHE A 385 -5.14 -7.10 -5.72
C PHE A 385 -3.66 -7.00 -5.32
N GLN A 386 -3.35 -7.19 -4.03
CA GLN A 386 -2.05 -6.89 -3.46
C GLN A 386 -0.87 -7.63 -4.11
N PRO A 387 -0.97 -8.91 -4.57
CA PRO A 387 0.13 -9.57 -5.26
C PRO A 387 0.54 -8.88 -6.56
N ALA A 388 -0.44 -8.50 -7.41
CA ALA A 388 -0.17 -7.75 -8.64
C ALA A 388 0.38 -6.36 -8.32
N ILE A 389 -0.19 -5.67 -7.32
CA ILE A 389 0.26 -4.33 -6.93
C ILE A 389 1.71 -4.36 -6.46
N SER A 390 2.05 -5.29 -5.58
CA SER A 390 3.40 -5.45 -5.04
C SER A 390 4.38 -5.82 -6.15
N HIS A 391 3.99 -6.73 -7.04
CA HIS A 391 4.81 -7.11 -8.19
C HIS A 391 5.14 -5.90 -9.09
N LEU A 392 4.13 -5.13 -9.50
CA LEU A 392 4.32 -3.95 -10.33
C LEU A 392 5.14 -2.87 -9.61
N ALA A 393 4.93 -2.67 -8.30
CA ALA A 393 5.73 -1.75 -7.50
C ALA A 393 7.21 -2.15 -7.47
N LEU A 394 7.51 -3.44 -7.31
CA LEU A 394 8.89 -3.94 -7.29
C LEU A 394 9.58 -3.82 -8.65
N GLU A 395 8.88 -4.04 -9.76
CA GLU A 395 9.44 -3.80 -11.10
C GLU A 395 9.78 -2.30 -11.30
N MET A 396 8.97 -1.41 -10.74
CA MET A 396 9.27 0.03 -10.72
C MET A 396 10.47 0.35 -9.80
N GLN A 397 10.59 -0.28 -8.64
CA GLN A 397 11.79 -0.14 -7.78
C GLN A 397 13.05 -0.62 -8.49
N ARG A 398 13.01 -1.81 -9.10
CA ARG A 398 14.10 -2.39 -9.87
C ARG A 398 14.61 -1.44 -10.95
N LYS A 399 13.69 -0.76 -11.64
CA LYS A 399 14.01 0.16 -12.74
C LYS A 399 14.52 1.53 -12.26
N PHE A 400 13.94 2.08 -11.19
CA PHE A 400 14.17 3.49 -10.81
C PHE A 400 14.95 3.70 -9.50
N ASN A 401 14.98 2.72 -8.60
CA ASN A 401 15.68 2.84 -7.32
C ASN A 401 17.16 2.44 -7.45
N VAL A 402 17.92 3.14 -8.30
CA VAL A 402 19.35 2.80 -8.52
C VAL A 402 20.21 3.29 -7.35
N ASP A 403 20.33 4.61 -7.19
CA ASP A 403 21.18 5.22 -6.16
C ASP A 403 20.47 5.42 -4.82
N LYS A 404 19.17 5.70 -4.87
CA LYS A 404 18.31 5.90 -3.71
C LYS A 404 16.88 5.43 -3.99
N PRO A 405 16.09 5.07 -2.97
CA PRO A 405 14.68 4.76 -3.16
C PRO A 405 13.88 5.96 -3.68
N LEU A 406 13.35 5.83 -4.90
CA LEU A 406 12.35 6.73 -5.46
C LEU A 406 10.94 6.17 -5.23
N VAL A 407 10.77 4.88 -5.52
CA VAL A 407 9.49 4.15 -5.43
C VAL A 407 9.48 3.30 -4.16
N PHE A 408 8.39 3.36 -3.43
CA PHE A 408 8.16 2.60 -2.19
C PHE A 408 6.96 1.69 -2.37
N ASN A 409 7.10 0.42 -1.95
CA ASN A 409 5.99 -0.52 -1.84
C ASN A 409 5.44 -0.52 -0.41
N THR A 410 4.11 -0.63 -0.27
CA THR A 410 3.45 -0.67 1.04
C THR A 410 3.20 -2.10 1.49
N TYR A 411 3.65 -2.44 2.70
CA TYR A 411 3.47 -3.75 3.33
C TYR A 411 2.50 -3.65 4.49
N GLN A 412 1.43 -4.45 4.45
CA GLN A 412 0.37 -4.46 5.44
C GLN A 412 0.63 -5.53 6.50
N CYS A 413 1.08 -5.13 7.69
CA CYS A 413 1.50 -6.03 8.76
C CYS A 413 0.34 -6.73 9.51
N TYR A 414 -0.91 -6.40 9.20
CA TYR A 414 -2.06 -7.20 9.62
C TYR A 414 -2.18 -8.52 8.87
N LEU A 415 -1.47 -8.72 7.75
CA LEU A 415 -1.48 -9.98 7.00
C LEU A 415 -0.54 -11.00 7.64
N LYS A 416 -0.94 -12.27 7.60
CA LYS A 416 -0.10 -13.40 8.03
C LYS A 416 1.18 -13.51 7.18
N GLU A 417 1.12 -13.15 5.90
CA GLU A 417 2.25 -13.22 4.96
C GLU A 417 3.19 -12.00 5.00
N ALA A 418 2.91 -10.98 5.81
CA ALA A 418 3.64 -9.71 5.75
C ALA A 418 5.16 -9.86 5.93
N TYR A 419 5.57 -10.71 6.87
CA TYR A 419 7.00 -10.97 7.14
C TYR A 419 7.69 -11.66 5.95
N ASP A 420 7.07 -12.69 5.40
CA ASP A 420 7.63 -13.41 4.25
C ASP A 420 7.76 -12.48 3.05
N ASN A 421 6.74 -11.67 2.77
CA ASN A 421 6.78 -10.73 1.64
C ASN A 421 7.88 -9.66 1.81
N VAL A 422 7.98 -9.01 2.98
CA VAL A 422 9.03 -8.00 3.24
C VAL A 422 10.43 -8.61 3.12
N THR A 423 10.62 -9.80 3.69
CA THR A 423 11.95 -10.43 3.73
C THR A 423 12.39 -10.94 2.36
N LEU A 424 11.46 -11.52 1.57
CA LEU A 424 11.71 -11.94 0.19
C LEU A 424 12.04 -10.76 -0.71
N ASP A 425 11.27 -9.67 -0.64
CA ASP A 425 11.46 -8.53 -1.54
C ASP A 425 12.76 -7.77 -1.24
N LEU A 426 13.11 -7.65 0.05
CA LEU A 426 14.39 -7.06 0.46
C LEU A 426 15.57 -7.91 -0.02
N GLU A 427 15.47 -9.24 0.09
CA GLU A 427 16.50 -10.16 -0.43
C GLU A 427 16.59 -10.10 -1.96
N ARG A 428 15.46 -10.00 -2.67
CA ARG A 428 15.43 -9.82 -4.12
C ARG A 428 16.17 -8.54 -4.53
N ALA A 429 15.85 -7.43 -3.85
CA ALA A 429 16.53 -6.15 -4.07
C ALA A 429 18.04 -6.24 -3.83
N HIS A 430 18.45 -6.95 -2.78
CA HIS A 430 19.86 -7.17 -2.48
C HIS A 430 20.58 -7.97 -3.58
N ARG A 431 20.01 -9.09 -4.02
CA ARG A 431 20.61 -9.98 -5.04
C ARG A 431 20.74 -9.33 -6.41
N GLU A 432 19.75 -8.53 -6.78
CA GLU A 432 19.72 -7.90 -8.10
C GLU A 432 20.28 -6.46 -8.09
N GLY A 433 20.55 -5.88 -6.92
CA GLY A 433 21.43 -4.73 -6.74
C GLY A 433 20.78 -3.34 -6.68
N TRP A 434 19.45 -3.24 -6.59
CA TRP A 434 18.73 -1.96 -6.45
C TRP A 434 18.42 -1.58 -4.99
N CYS A 435 18.06 -0.32 -4.76
CA CYS A 435 17.70 0.19 -3.45
C CYS A 435 16.25 -0.17 -3.08
N PHE A 436 16.07 -0.86 -1.95
CA PHE A 436 14.76 -1.29 -1.48
C PHE A 436 13.99 -0.16 -0.79
N GLY A 437 12.76 0.13 -1.24
CA GLY A 437 11.88 1.12 -0.62
C GLY A 437 10.63 0.47 -0.01
N ALA A 438 10.44 0.59 1.30
CA ALA A 438 9.28 0.00 1.98
C ALA A 438 8.50 1.02 2.83
N LYS A 439 7.17 0.93 2.82
CA LYS A 439 6.28 1.56 3.80
C LYS A 439 5.59 0.48 4.62
N LEU A 440 5.82 0.46 5.93
CA LEU A 440 5.16 -0.49 6.84
C LEU A 440 3.92 0.15 7.44
N VAL A 441 2.76 -0.46 7.21
CA VAL A 441 1.47 -0.10 7.83
C VAL A 441 0.90 -1.29 8.61
N ARG A 442 -0.10 -1.07 9.46
CA ARG A 442 -0.92 -2.18 9.97
C ARG A 442 -1.82 -2.72 8.85
N GLY A 443 -2.76 -1.91 8.37
CA GLY A 443 -3.71 -2.25 7.32
C GLY A 443 -5.01 -1.48 7.49
N ALA A 444 -5.76 -1.29 6.41
CA ALA A 444 -7.01 -0.51 6.42
C ALA A 444 -8.28 -1.36 6.16
N TYR A 445 -8.12 -2.56 5.60
CA TYR A 445 -9.23 -3.35 5.05
C TYR A 445 -9.69 -4.51 5.97
N MET A 446 -9.27 -4.53 7.24
CA MET A 446 -9.51 -5.62 8.21
C MET A 446 -10.92 -6.21 8.21
N ALA A 447 -11.94 -5.35 8.30
CA ALA A 447 -13.34 -5.81 8.37
C ALA A 447 -13.80 -6.44 7.05
N GLN A 448 -13.44 -5.83 5.92
CA GLN A 448 -13.77 -6.33 4.59
C GLN A 448 -13.10 -7.68 4.32
N GLU A 449 -11.82 -7.82 4.68
CA GLU A 449 -11.08 -9.08 4.49
C GLU A 449 -11.70 -10.24 5.28
N ARG A 450 -12.08 -10.02 6.55
CA ARG A 450 -12.74 -11.05 7.36
C ARG A 450 -14.12 -11.42 6.81
N ALA A 451 -14.91 -10.43 6.43
CA ALA A 451 -16.24 -10.65 5.86
C ALA A 451 -16.17 -11.47 4.57
N ARG A 452 -15.25 -11.09 3.67
CA ARG A 452 -15.01 -11.79 2.40
C ARG A 452 -14.52 -13.22 2.62
N ALA A 453 -13.60 -13.45 3.56
CA ALA A 453 -13.10 -14.79 3.88
C ALA A 453 -14.23 -15.71 4.36
N ALA A 454 -15.11 -15.19 5.23
CA ALA A 454 -16.27 -15.93 5.72
C ALA A 454 -17.30 -16.23 4.61
N GLU A 455 -17.59 -15.26 3.74
CA GLU A 455 -18.53 -15.42 2.62
C GLU A 455 -18.03 -16.43 1.58
N MET A 456 -16.74 -16.34 1.23
CA MET A 456 -16.14 -17.16 0.18
C MET A 456 -15.59 -18.51 0.69
N GLY A 457 -15.58 -18.71 2.02
CA GLY A 457 -15.16 -19.96 2.67
C GLY A 457 -13.66 -20.26 2.58
N TYR A 458 -12.79 -19.23 2.51
CA TYR A 458 -11.34 -19.40 2.55
C TYR A 458 -10.73 -18.96 3.89
N GLU A 459 -9.49 -19.36 4.16
CA GLU A 459 -8.82 -19.00 5.40
C GLU A 459 -8.63 -17.48 5.52
N ASP A 460 -9.00 -16.93 6.69
CA ASP A 460 -8.78 -15.52 7.00
C ASP A 460 -7.28 -15.14 6.81
N PRO A 461 -6.96 -14.20 5.91
CA PRO A 461 -5.58 -13.85 5.60
C PRO A 461 -4.94 -12.95 6.68
N ILE A 462 -5.74 -12.45 7.62
CA ILE A 462 -5.29 -11.48 8.61
C ILE A 462 -4.94 -12.12 9.95
N ASN A 463 -4.08 -11.45 10.71
CA ASN A 463 -3.68 -11.87 12.04
C ASN A 463 -4.91 -11.96 12.98
N PRO A 464 -4.91 -12.89 13.94
CA PRO A 464 -6.10 -13.17 14.75
C PRO A 464 -6.47 -12.00 15.67
N THR A 465 -5.49 -11.22 16.14
CA THR A 465 -5.71 -10.11 17.08
C THR A 465 -4.91 -8.86 16.72
N TYR A 466 -5.26 -7.75 17.36
CA TYR A 466 -4.52 -6.49 17.28
C TYR A 466 -3.08 -6.66 17.77
N GLU A 467 -2.87 -7.39 18.86
CA GLU A 467 -1.56 -7.69 19.45
C GLU A 467 -0.72 -8.52 18.49
N ALA A 468 -1.31 -9.54 17.84
CA ALA A 468 -0.61 -10.34 16.83
C ALA A 468 -0.17 -9.47 15.63
N THR A 469 -0.98 -8.50 15.22
CA THR A 469 -0.61 -7.51 14.21
C THR A 469 0.54 -6.61 14.66
N ASN A 470 0.58 -6.21 15.94
CA ASN A 470 1.71 -5.43 16.48
C ASN A 470 3.01 -6.24 16.48
N VAL A 471 2.95 -7.51 16.91
CA VAL A 471 4.09 -8.43 16.86
C VAL A 471 4.60 -8.59 15.42
N MET A 472 3.69 -8.78 14.46
CA MET A 472 4.05 -8.85 13.04
C MET A 472 4.71 -7.54 12.56
N TYR A 473 4.14 -6.39 12.90
CA TYR A 473 4.70 -5.08 12.52
C TYR A 473 6.13 -4.90 13.06
N HIS A 474 6.34 -5.14 14.36
CA HIS A 474 7.66 -5.02 14.99
C HIS A 474 8.65 -6.04 14.42
N ARG A 475 8.19 -7.26 14.10
CA ARG A 475 9.02 -8.29 13.47
C ARG A 475 9.49 -7.85 12.08
N CYS A 476 8.60 -7.35 11.23
CA CYS A 476 8.96 -6.81 9.91
C CYS A 476 9.92 -5.62 10.04
N LEU A 477 9.61 -4.67 10.92
CA LEU A 477 10.43 -3.49 11.14
C LEU A 477 11.84 -3.85 11.62
N ASN A 478 11.96 -4.73 12.61
CA ASN A 478 13.27 -5.19 13.10
C ASN A 478 14.11 -5.78 11.99
N TYR A 479 13.52 -6.67 11.17
CA TYR A 479 14.25 -7.30 10.10
C TYR A 479 14.81 -6.27 9.11
N VAL A 480 13.98 -5.30 8.70
CA VAL A 480 14.40 -4.24 7.78
C VAL A 480 15.49 -3.36 8.42
N LEU A 481 15.32 -2.94 9.68
CA LEU A 481 16.31 -2.13 10.40
C LEU A 481 17.65 -2.88 10.61
N GLU A 482 17.61 -4.16 10.95
CA GLU A 482 18.81 -5.00 11.10
C GLU A 482 19.55 -5.11 9.76
N LYS A 483 18.82 -5.31 8.65
CA LYS A 483 19.42 -5.31 7.31
C LYS A 483 19.99 -3.95 6.93
N LEU A 484 19.34 -2.84 7.29
CA LEU A 484 19.85 -1.48 7.08
C LEU A 484 21.18 -1.22 7.78
N THR A 485 21.45 -1.87 8.92
CA THR A 485 22.76 -1.74 9.59
C THR A 485 23.91 -2.36 8.80
N HIS A 486 23.60 -3.34 7.96
CA HIS A 486 24.59 -4.07 7.15
C HIS A 486 24.60 -3.65 5.68
N ASN A 487 23.49 -3.12 5.17
CA ASN A 487 23.30 -2.73 3.79
C ASN A 487 22.58 -1.38 3.71
N THR A 488 23.28 -0.35 3.23
CA THR A 488 22.73 1.01 3.10
C THR A 488 21.79 1.19 1.92
N LYS A 489 21.59 0.16 1.07
CA LYS A 489 20.68 0.21 -0.09
C LYS A 489 19.23 -0.13 0.26
N ALA A 490 18.71 0.44 1.35
CA ALA A 490 17.29 0.34 1.67
C ALA A 490 16.79 1.59 2.42
N GLU A 491 15.49 1.84 2.39
CA GLU A 491 14.82 2.86 3.20
C GLU A 491 13.43 2.36 3.62
N VAL A 492 13.04 2.67 4.86
CA VAL A 492 11.75 2.26 5.41
C VAL A 492 10.97 3.43 6.01
N MET A 493 9.72 3.58 5.58
CA MET A 493 8.73 4.49 6.15
C MET A 493 7.93 3.74 7.22
N VAL A 494 8.02 4.21 8.46
CA VAL A 494 7.26 3.68 9.61
C VAL A 494 5.94 4.44 9.74
N ALA A 495 4.89 3.94 9.09
CA ALA A 495 3.56 4.56 9.12
C ALA A 495 2.70 4.01 10.27
N SER A 496 2.73 4.70 11.42
CA SER A 496 1.95 4.35 12.61
C SER A 496 1.63 5.57 13.48
N HIS A 497 0.39 5.64 13.97
CA HIS A 497 -0.02 6.59 15.04
C HIS A 497 0.12 6.00 16.45
N ASN A 498 0.56 4.75 16.58
CA ASN A 498 0.71 4.09 17.87
C ASN A 498 2.06 4.48 18.50
N GLU A 499 1.99 5.10 19.67
CA GLU A 499 3.14 5.60 20.41
C GLU A 499 4.17 4.51 20.71
N ASP A 500 3.74 3.31 21.12
CA ASP A 500 4.64 2.20 21.43
C ASP A 500 5.45 1.76 20.19
N THR A 501 4.83 1.74 19.00
CA THR A 501 5.53 1.47 17.74
C THR A 501 6.58 2.55 17.46
N VAL A 502 6.29 3.82 17.69
CA VAL A 502 7.26 4.90 17.47
C VAL A 502 8.39 4.80 18.49
N ARG A 503 8.08 4.61 19.78
CA ARG A 503 9.08 4.38 20.84
C ARG A 503 9.96 3.17 20.55
N PHE A 504 9.37 2.09 20.06
CA PHE A 504 10.08 0.88 19.68
C PHE A 504 11.07 1.16 18.53
N THR A 505 10.63 1.89 17.50
CA THR A 505 11.46 2.28 16.36
C THR A 505 12.66 3.11 16.79
N LEU A 506 12.45 4.14 17.62
CA LEU A 506 13.52 5.04 18.07
C LEU A 506 14.58 4.35 18.96
N ARG A 507 14.26 3.18 19.54
CA ARG A 507 15.19 2.43 20.39
C ARG A 507 16.08 1.46 19.61
N ARG A 508 15.73 1.14 18.37
CA ARG A 508 16.49 0.25 17.47
C ARG A 508 17.49 1.07 16.66
#